data_AF-A0A8C4TP42-F1
#
_entry.id   AF-A0A8C4TP42-F1
#
_cell.length_a   1.000
_cell.length_b   1.000
_cell.length_c   1.000
_cell.angle_alpha   90.00
_cell.angle_beta   90.00
_cell.angle_gamma   90.00
#
_symmetry.space_group_name_H-M   'P 1'
#
loop_
_entity.id
_entity.type
_entity.pdbx_description
1 polymer ?
#
loop_
_entity_poly.entity_id
_entity_poly.type
_entity_poly.pdbx_seq_one_letter_code
_entity_poly.pdbx_strand_id
1 'polypeptide(L)' 'MEKATQSCTSTNSSGSYANCQSGYLAVSCSCGNACVSWDIQSEKTCHFQCANQDWTSACCCMIGNK' A
#
# COMPACT_ATOMS: atom_id res chain seq x y z
N MET A 1 -15.54 -4.69 -24.46
CA MET A 1 -14.74 -4.52 -23.22
C MET A 1 -15.58 -5.09 -22.09
N GLU A 2 -15.09 -6.12 -21.41
CA GLU A 2 -15.79 -6.76 -20.29
C GLU A 2 -15.65 -5.90 -19.02
N LYS A 3 -16.67 -5.88 -18.16
CA LYS A 3 -16.68 -5.03 -16.97
C LYS A 3 -15.78 -5.63 -15.88
N ALA A 4 -14.55 -5.16 -15.77
CA ALA A 4 -13.66 -5.50 -14.66
C ALA A 4 -14.13 -4.81 -13.36
N THR A 5 -14.10 -5.53 -12.24
CA THR A 5 -14.39 -4.96 -10.92
C THR A 5 -13.09 -4.79 -10.16
N GLN A 6 -12.76 -3.55 -9.77
CA GLN A 6 -11.58 -3.27 -8.96
C GLN A 6 -11.99 -3.19 -7.48
N SER A 7 -11.36 -4.02 -6.64
CA SER A 7 -11.50 -3.96 -5.18
C SER A 7 -10.25 -3.35 -4.58
N CYS A 8 -10.42 -2.36 -3.71
CA CYS A 8 -9.33 -1.71 -3.01
C CYS A 8 -9.58 -1.70 -1.50
N THR A 9 -8.51 -1.87 -0.74
CA THR A 9 -8.48 -1.84 0.72
C THR A 9 -7.20 -1.14 1.18
N SER A 10 -7.19 -0.65 2.42
CA SER A 10 -5.99 -0.07 3.03
C SER A 10 -5.49 -0.96 4.15
N THR A 11 -4.18 -1.19 4.18
CA THR A 11 -3.51 -1.91 5.27
C THR A 11 -2.61 -0.95 6.02
N ASN A 12 -2.79 -0.85 7.34
CA ASN A 12 -1.98 0.00 8.22
C ASN A 12 -1.06 -0.87 9.08
N SER A 13 0.14 -0.37 9.32
CA SER A 13 1.15 -1.02 10.16
C SER A 13 1.93 0.03 10.94
N SER A 14 2.41 -0.33 12.13
CA SER A 14 3.40 0.49 12.85
C SER A 14 4.77 0.40 12.19
N GLY A 15 5.53 1.49 12.23
CA GLY A 15 6.85 1.58 11.62
C GLY A 15 6.84 1.78 10.10
N SER A 16 7.97 1.49 9.43
CA SER A 16 8.25 1.87 8.03
C SER A 16 7.69 0.98 6.94
N TYR A 17 7.01 -0.12 7.29
CA TYR A 17 6.58 -1.11 6.31
C TYR A 17 5.09 -1.41 6.45
N ALA A 18 4.36 -1.35 5.33
CA ALA A 18 3.00 -1.84 5.22
C ALA A 18 2.88 -2.80 4.04
N ASN A 19 2.28 -3.97 4.25
CA ASN A 19 2.24 -5.04 3.25
C ASN A 19 0.80 -5.29 2.80
N CYS A 20 0.57 -5.37 1.49
CA CYS A 20 -0.70 -5.79 0.94
C CYS A 20 -0.96 -7.29 1.11
N GLN A 21 -2.23 -7.66 1.24
CA GLN A 21 -2.66 -9.06 1.32
C GLN A 21 -2.38 -9.80 0.00
N SER A 22 -2.35 -11.13 0.06
CA SER A 22 -2.20 -11.94 -1.14
C SER A 22 -3.30 -11.65 -2.16
N GLY A 23 -2.94 -11.52 -3.43
CA GLY A 23 -3.84 -11.16 -4.52
C GLY A 23 -4.03 -9.64 -4.73
N TYR A 24 -3.58 -8.81 -3.79
CA TYR A 24 -3.59 -7.35 -3.93
C TYR A 24 -2.19 -6.83 -4.25
N LEU A 25 -2.14 -5.74 -5.03
CA LEU A 25 -0.95 -4.97 -5.34
C LEU A 25 -1.00 -3.62 -4.63
N ALA A 26 0.14 -3.13 -4.18
CA ALA A 26 0.26 -1.80 -3.65
C ALA A 26 0.18 -0.78 -4.81
N VAL A 27 -0.74 0.18 -4.71
CA VAL A 27 -0.90 1.24 -5.71
C VAL A 27 -0.46 2.61 -5.19
N SER A 28 -0.51 2.80 -3.86
CA SER A 28 0.00 4.01 -3.21
C SER A 28 0.31 3.74 -1.75
N CYS A 29 1.16 4.58 -1.17
CA CYS A 29 1.50 4.53 0.24
C CYS A 29 1.19 5.87 0.92
N SER A 30 0.88 5.83 2.21
CA SER A 30 0.66 6.99 3.04
C SER A 30 1.24 6.78 4.43
N CYS A 31 1.69 7.85 5.06
CA CYS A 31 2.70 7.76 6.09
C CYS A 31 2.50 8.82 7.16
N GLY A 32 2.99 8.54 8.37
CA GLY A 32 3.02 9.50 9.46
C GLY A 32 3.94 10.70 9.21
N ASN A 33 3.88 11.65 10.14
CA ASN A 33 4.89 12.72 10.30
C ASN A 33 5.05 13.64 9.07
N ALA A 34 4.00 13.74 8.25
CA ALA A 34 3.96 14.54 7.03
C ALA A 34 5.09 14.25 6.02
N CYS A 35 5.76 13.09 6.13
CA CYS A 35 6.72 12.71 5.11
C CYS A 35 6.02 11.98 3.95
N VAL A 36 6.50 12.26 2.74
CA VAL A 36 5.93 11.79 1.47
C VAL A 36 6.92 10.91 0.69
N SER A 37 8.05 10.57 1.31
CA SER A 37 9.10 9.76 0.70
C SER A 37 8.87 8.28 0.96
N TRP A 38 8.27 7.60 -0.02
CA TRP A 38 8.02 6.17 0.02
C TRP A 38 8.34 5.51 -1.33
N ASP A 39 8.60 4.21 -1.26
CA ASP A 39 8.72 3.33 -2.41
C ASP A 39 7.86 2.07 -2.24
N ILE A 40 7.55 1.40 -3.34
CA ILE A 40 6.86 0.11 -3.34
C ILE A 40 7.89 -0.97 -3.71
N GLN A 41 8.12 -1.89 -2.78
CA GLN A 41 9.00 -3.04 -2.94
C GLN A 41 8.18 -4.28 -3.27
N SER A 42 8.70 -5.10 -4.18
CA SER A 42 8.08 -6.37 -4.58
C SER A 42 6.59 -6.25 -4.93
N GLU A 43 6.19 -5.09 -5.48
CA GLU A 43 4.82 -4.74 -5.92
C GLU A 43 3.74 -4.74 -4.81
N LYS A 44 4.13 -5.00 -3.55
CA LYS A 44 3.18 -5.27 -2.45
C LYS A 44 3.52 -4.56 -1.15
N THR A 45 4.77 -4.18 -0.97
CA THR A 45 5.28 -3.64 0.29
C THR A 45 5.54 -2.16 0.14
N CYS A 46 4.76 -1.34 0.83
CA CYS A 46 5.08 0.07 1.01
C CYS A 46 6.23 0.20 2.01
N HIS A 47 7.29 0.89 1.60
CA HIS A 47 8.43 1.20 2.44
C HIS A 47 8.59 2.71 2.57
N PHE A 48 8.70 3.18 3.80
CA PHE A 48 8.93 4.57 4.10
C PHE A 48 10.38 4.87 4.44
N GLN A 49 10.90 5.93 3.83
CA GLN A 49 12.32 6.24 3.87
C GLN A 49 12.69 7.29 4.92
N CYS A 50 11.72 8.00 5.50
CA CYS A 50 12.01 9.00 6.52
C CYS A 50 12.27 8.37 7.90
N ALA A 51 13.07 9.06 8.70
CA ALA A 51 13.33 8.70 10.09
C ALA A 51 12.13 9.01 11.00
N ASN A 52 12.05 8.32 12.14
CA ASN A 52 11.00 8.47 13.16
C ASN A 52 9.59 8.18 12.64
N GLN A 53 9.42 7.04 11.97
CA GLN A 53 8.15 6.63 11.43
C GLN A 53 7.22 6.07 12.52
N ASP A 54 6.09 6.75 12.73
CA ASP A 54 5.06 6.26 13.64
C ASP A 54 4.30 5.07 13.01
N TRP A 55 3.80 5.28 11.79
CA TRP A 55 2.99 4.30 11.06
C TRP A 55 3.11 4.48 9.54
N THR A 56 2.83 3.39 8.82
CA THR A 56 2.74 3.34 7.36
C THR A 56 1.43 2.68 6.96
N SER A 57 0.83 3.15 5.87
CA SER A 57 -0.37 2.62 5.26
C SER A 57 -0.13 2.34 3.78
N ALA A 58 -0.60 1.19 3.31
CA ALA A 58 -0.58 0.80 1.91
C ALA A 58 -2.01 0.77 1.37
N CYS A 59 -2.26 1.46 0.27
CA CYS A 59 -3.46 1.28 -0.53
C CYS A 59 -3.24 0.07 -1.45
N CYS A 60 -4.04 -0.96 -1.26
CA CYS A 60 -3.92 -2.25 -1.88
C CYS A 60 -5.13 -2.47 -2.79
N CYS A 61 -4.90 -2.72 -4.08
CA CYS A 61 -5.97 -2.97 -5.03
C CYS A 61 -5.77 -4.30 -5.77
N MET A 62 -6.87 -4.92 -6.17
CA MET A 62 -6.89 -6.07 -7.07
C MET A 62 -7.98 -5.89 -8.13
N ILE A 63 -7.78 -6.52 -9.28
CA ILE A 63 -8.79 -6.60 -10.33
C ILE A 63 -9.44 -7.99 -10.22
N GLY A 64 -10.73 -8.03 -9.90
CA GLY A 64 -11.56 -9.22 -9.96
C GLY A 64 -12.26 -9.34 -11.31
N ASN A 65 -12.28 -10.55 -11.87
CA ASN A 65 -13.19 -10.90 -12.95
C ASN A 65 -14.56 -11.21 -12.34
N LYS A 66 -15.62 -10.62 -12.88
CA LYS A 66 -16.99 -10.89 -12.46
C LYS A 66 -17.56 -12.08 -13.21
#